data_AF-A0A376TRF8-F1
#
_entry.id   AF-A0A376TRF8-F1
#
_cell.length_a   1.000
_cell.length_b   1.000
_cell.length_c   1.000
_cell.angle_alpha   90.00
_cell.angle_beta   90.00
_cell.angle_gamma   90.00
#
_symmetry.space_group_name_H-M   'P 1'
#
loop_
_entity.id
_entity.type
_entity.pdbx_description
1 polymer ?
#
loop_
_entity_poly.entity_id
_entity_poly.type
_entity_poly.pdbx_seq_one_letter_code
_entity_poly.pdbx_strand_id
1 'polypeptide(L)'
;MRIGQYQLRNRLIAAPMAGITDRPFRTLCYEMGAGLTVSEMMSSNPQVWESDKSRLRMVHIDEPGIRTVQIAGSDPKEMADAARINVESGAQIIDINMGCPAKKVNRKLAGSALLQYPDVVKSILTEVVNAVDVPVTLKIRTGWAPEHRNCEEIAQLAEDCGIQALTIHGRTRACLFNGEAEYDSIRAVKQKVSIPVIANGDITDPLKARAVLDYTGADALMIGRAAQGRPWIFREIQHYLDTGELLPRCLWQRLSACFARTFGNCMTFMVRQKGTELHVNTFPGISRNTLQMTSFGAHSTPLRMPANSWRRWRHTSKILRKQK
;
A
#
# COMPACT_ATOMS: atom_id res chain seq x y z
N MET A 1 -1.74 8.62 -15.36
CA MET A 1 -2.60 7.42 -15.36
C MET A 1 -3.97 7.81 -14.83
N ARG A 2 -5.04 7.20 -15.32
CA ARG A 2 -6.42 7.48 -14.93
C ARG A 2 -7.06 6.21 -14.35
N ILE A 3 -7.87 6.35 -13.30
CA ILE A 3 -8.71 5.28 -12.74
C ILE A 3 -10.13 5.84 -12.70
N GLY A 4 -11.01 5.37 -13.59
CA GLY A 4 -12.32 5.97 -13.81
C GLY A 4 -12.22 7.46 -14.14
N GLN A 5 -12.92 8.29 -13.36
CA GLN A 5 -12.88 9.74 -13.48
C GLN A 5 -11.61 10.39 -12.91
N TYR A 6 -10.79 9.65 -12.15
CA TYR A 6 -9.68 10.23 -11.41
C TYR A 6 -8.37 10.18 -12.19
N GLN A 7 -7.86 11.35 -12.58
CA GLN A 7 -6.51 11.49 -13.12
C GLN A 7 -5.49 11.55 -11.97
N LEU A 8 -4.55 10.60 -11.94
CA LEU A 8 -3.43 10.64 -10.99
C LEU A 8 -2.38 11.65 -11.45
N ARG A 9 -1.83 12.40 -10.49
CA ARG A 9 -0.76 13.38 -10.72
C ARG A 9 0.54 12.77 -11.26
N ASN A 10 0.77 11.48 -11.01
CA ASN A 10 1.87 10.73 -11.56
C ASN A 10 1.55 9.22 -11.61
N ARG A 11 2.54 8.40 -11.95
CA ARG A 11 2.41 6.95 -12.19
C ARG A 11 2.92 6.11 -11.01
N LEU A 12 2.96 6.66 -9.80
CA LEU A 12 3.55 5.98 -8.63
C LEU A 12 2.52 5.83 -7.51
N ILE A 13 2.30 4.59 -7.07
CA ILE A 13 1.26 4.25 -6.08
C ILE A 13 1.92 3.64 -4.85
N ALA A 14 1.56 4.10 -3.65
CA ALA A 14 1.98 3.47 -2.41
C ALA A 14 1.13 2.24 -2.12
N ALA A 15 1.78 1.08 -1.99
CA ALA A 15 1.11 -0.20 -1.81
C ALA A 15 0.39 -0.29 -0.45
N PRO A 16 -0.77 -0.96 -0.38
CA PRO A 16 -1.40 -1.29 0.90
C PRO A 16 -0.58 -2.35 1.63
N MET A 17 -0.24 -2.11 2.89
CA MET A 17 0.57 -2.98 3.72
C MET A 17 -0.01 -3.04 5.13
N ALA A 18 -0.68 -4.15 5.45
CA ALA A 18 -1.30 -4.36 6.75
C ALA A 18 -0.28 -4.19 7.90
N GLY A 19 -0.63 -3.35 8.89
CA GLY A 19 0.20 -2.95 10.02
C GLY A 19 1.27 -1.90 9.71
N ILE A 20 1.31 -1.35 8.50
CA ILE A 20 2.33 -0.39 8.07
C ILE A 20 1.70 0.86 7.46
N THR A 21 0.74 0.70 6.55
CA THR A 21 0.13 1.82 5.82
C THR A 21 -1.01 2.44 6.58
N ASP A 22 -0.74 2.85 7.82
CA ASP A 22 -1.63 3.70 8.60
C ASP A 22 -1.75 5.09 7.97
N ARG A 23 -2.70 5.89 8.47
CA ARG A 23 -2.92 7.23 7.95
C ARG A 23 -1.65 8.11 7.96
N PRO A 24 -0.88 8.24 9.06
CA PRO A 24 0.37 9.00 9.06
C PRO A 24 1.37 8.57 7.98
N PHE A 25 1.57 7.26 7.77
CA PHE A 25 2.48 6.76 6.75
C PHE A 25 1.97 7.08 5.33
N ARG A 26 0.67 6.95 5.08
CA ARG A 26 0.05 7.32 3.79
C ARG A 26 0.21 8.80 3.50
N THR A 27 -0.15 9.67 4.44
CA THR A 27 0.03 11.12 4.33
C THR A 27 1.47 11.46 3.98
N LEU A 28 2.43 10.84 4.66
CA LEU A 28 3.84 11.05 4.38
C LEU A 28 4.26 10.57 2.98
N CYS A 29 3.83 9.38 2.56
CA CYS A 29 4.12 8.88 1.21
C CYS A 29 3.55 9.82 0.14
N TYR A 30 2.34 10.36 0.37
CA TYR A 30 1.73 11.35 -0.50
C TYR A 30 2.54 12.66 -0.51
N GLU A 31 2.90 13.24 0.64
CA GLU A 31 3.79 14.42 0.69
C GLU A 31 5.13 14.19 -0.02
N MET A 32 5.62 12.95 0.01
CA MET A 32 6.91 12.55 -0.56
C MET A 32 6.86 12.10 -2.03
N GLY A 33 5.71 12.24 -2.68
CA GLY A 33 5.57 12.11 -4.14
C GLY A 33 4.70 10.96 -4.64
N ALA A 34 4.10 10.14 -3.77
CA ALA A 34 3.18 9.09 -4.22
C ALA A 34 1.93 9.70 -4.89
N GLY A 35 1.62 9.36 -6.13
CA GLY A 35 0.43 9.84 -6.85
C GLY A 35 -0.89 9.36 -6.26
N LEU A 36 -0.87 8.18 -5.64
CA LEU A 36 -2.00 7.58 -4.92
C LEU A 36 -1.47 6.78 -3.72
N THR A 37 -2.24 6.71 -2.64
CA THR A 37 -1.94 5.84 -1.49
C THR A 37 -3.16 5.01 -1.15
N VAL A 38 -2.98 3.69 -1.01
CA VAL A 38 -4.08 2.77 -0.67
C VAL A 38 -4.07 2.49 0.83
N SER A 39 -5.26 2.48 1.46
CA SER A 39 -5.41 2.17 2.88
C SER A 39 -4.97 0.75 3.21
N GLU A 40 -4.81 0.46 4.51
CA GLU A 40 -4.78 -0.94 4.93
C GLU A 40 -6.09 -1.66 4.55
N MET A 41 -5.98 -2.97 4.32
CA MET A 41 -7.13 -3.82 4.04
C MET A 41 -8.14 -3.78 5.18
N MET A 42 -9.39 -3.47 4.84
CA MET A 42 -10.56 -3.64 5.71
C MET A 42 -11.19 -5.00 5.45
N SER A 43 -11.56 -5.68 6.53
CA SER A 43 -12.26 -6.97 6.43
C SER A 43 -13.66 -6.76 5.84
N SER A 44 -14.18 -7.68 5.04
CA SER A 44 -15.57 -7.63 4.58
C SER A 44 -16.59 -7.79 5.71
N ASN A 45 -16.19 -8.40 6.84
CA ASN A 45 -17.09 -8.59 7.98
C ASN A 45 -17.22 -7.30 8.82
N PRO A 46 -18.41 -6.68 8.89
CA PRO A 46 -18.62 -5.43 9.63
C PRO A 46 -18.41 -5.57 11.14
N GLN A 47 -18.57 -6.78 11.71
CA GLN A 47 -18.46 -7.01 13.16
C GLN A 47 -17.08 -6.69 13.73
N VAL A 48 -16.03 -6.64 12.89
CA VAL A 48 -14.66 -6.35 13.34
C VAL A 48 -14.30 -4.87 13.18
N TRP A 49 -15.21 -4.04 12.68
CA TRP A 49 -14.93 -2.66 12.28
C TRP A 49 -14.92 -1.69 13.46
N GLU A 50 -15.64 -2.00 14.52
CA GLU A 50 -15.67 -1.19 15.75
C GLU A 50 -14.38 -1.30 16.57
N SER A 51 -13.51 -2.27 16.27
CA SER A 51 -12.23 -2.39 16.96
C SER A 51 -11.33 -1.18 16.69
N ASP A 52 -10.59 -0.72 17.72
CA ASP A 52 -9.60 0.35 17.59
C ASP A 52 -8.65 0.14 16.40
N LYS A 53 -8.27 -1.12 16.17
CA LYS A 53 -7.38 -1.49 15.07
C LYS A 53 -8.01 -1.21 13.71
N SER A 54 -9.30 -1.48 13.53
CA SER A 54 -10.03 -1.18 12.29
C SER A 54 -10.27 0.32 12.14
N ARG A 55 -10.59 1.04 13.23
CA ARG A 55 -10.77 2.49 13.20
C ARG A 55 -9.54 3.28 12.76
N LEU A 56 -8.34 2.84 13.15
CA LEU A 56 -7.07 3.45 12.73
C LEU A 56 -6.72 3.18 11.26
N ARG A 57 -7.34 2.16 10.65
CA ARG A 57 -7.11 1.73 9.26
C ARG A 57 -8.02 2.42 8.27
N MET A 58 -9.21 2.83 8.73
CA MET A 58 -10.20 3.52 7.91
C MET A 58 -9.60 4.76 7.26
N VAL A 59 -10.13 5.09 6.09
CA VAL A 59 -9.79 6.34 5.44
C VAL A 59 -10.62 7.45 6.07
N HIS A 60 -9.97 8.57 6.34
CA HIS A 60 -10.63 9.75 6.87
C HIS A 60 -10.87 10.77 5.77
N ILE A 61 -11.95 11.55 5.89
CA ILE A 61 -12.31 12.58 4.89
C ILE A 61 -11.20 13.61 4.66
N ASP A 62 -10.36 13.85 5.67
CA ASP A 62 -9.24 14.79 5.67
C ASP A 62 -7.89 14.15 5.27
N GLU A 63 -7.90 12.94 4.69
CA GLU A 63 -6.70 12.38 4.04
C GLU A 63 -6.40 13.07 2.70
N PRO A 64 -5.11 13.28 2.38
CA PRO A 64 -4.72 13.95 1.14
C PRO A 64 -4.89 13.04 -0.08
N GLY A 65 -5.23 13.64 -1.22
CA GLY A 65 -5.37 12.93 -2.49
C GLY A 65 -6.70 12.18 -2.63
N ILE A 66 -6.72 11.19 -3.54
CA ILE A 66 -7.90 10.37 -3.81
C ILE A 66 -7.99 9.26 -2.77
N ARG A 67 -9.09 9.24 -2.02
CA ARG A 67 -9.33 8.30 -0.91
C ARG A 67 -9.59 6.88 -1.44
N THR A 68 -8.58 6.02 -1.41
CA THR A 68 -8.66 4.63 -1.89
C THR A 68 -8.66 3.65 -0.73
N VAL A 69 -9.75 2.89 -0.57
CA VAL A 69 -9.89 1.87 0.48
C VAL A 69 -9.75 0.48 -0.09
N GLN A 70 -8.86 -0.34 0.49
CA GLN A 70 -8.78 -1.75 0.12
C GLN A 70 -9.71 -2.60 1.01
N ILE A 71 -10.54 -3.45 0.41
CA ILE A 71 -11.37 -4.45 1.10
C ILE A 71 -10.87 -5.88 0.82
N ALA A 72 -11.10 -6.79 1.79
CA ALA A 72 -10.68 -8.18 1.71
C ALA A 72 -11.72 -9.12 2.35
N GLY A 73 -12.06 -10.19 1.63
CA GLY A 73 -13.07 -11.15 2.02
C GLY A 73 -13.20 -12.25 0.97
N SER A 74 -14.24 -13.08 1.07
CA SER A 74 -14.51 -14.16 0.12
C SER A 74 -15.98 -14.44 -0.15
N ASP A 75 -16.89 -13.84 0.61
CA ASP A 75 -18.31 -13.87 0.31
C ASP A 75 -18.67 -12.65 -0.56
N PRO A 76 -19.29 -12.84 -1.75
CA PRO A 76 -19.63 -11.73 -2.64
C PRO A 76 -20.52 -10.66 -2.01
N LYS A 77 -21.52 -11.06 -1.20
CA LYS A 77 -22.46 -10.12 -0.57
C LYS A 77 -21.77 -9.33 0.54
N GLU A 78 -21.01 -10.00 1.40
CA GLU A 78 -20.21 -9.32 2.43
C GLU A 78 -19.22 -8.32 1.80
N MET A 79 -18.62 -8.66 0.65
CA MET A 79 -17.71 -7.77 -0.08
C MET A 79 -18.43 -6.56 -0.66
N ALA A 80 -19.62 -6.75 -1.23
CA ALA A 80 -20.46 -5.66 -1.74
C ALA A 80 -20.90 -4.70 -0.63
N ASP A 81 -21.35 -5.23 0.52
CA ASP A 81 -21.72 -4.42 1.68
C ASP A 81 -20.52 -3.65 2.22
N ALA A 82 -19.35 -4.30 2.29
CA ALA A 82 -18.13 -3.65 2.69
C ALA A 82 -17.74 -2.49 1.76
N ALA A 83 -17.94 -2.64 0.44
CA ALA A 83 -17.73 -1.57 -0.52
C ALA A 83 -18.67 -0.39 -0.27
N ARG A 84 -19.99 -0.64 -0.14
CA ARG A 84 -21.01 0.39 0.13
C ARG A 84 -20.68 1.22 1.36
N ILE A 85 -20.42 0.56 2.49
CA ILE A 85 -20.18 1.27 3.76
C ILE A 85 -18.89 2.11 3.68
N ASN A 86 -17.85 1.63 2.98
CA ASN A 86 -16.63 2.41 2.80
C ASN A 86 -16.83 3.61 1.89
N VAL A 87 -17.66 3.49 0.85
CA VAL A 87 -18.05 4.62 -0.02
C VAL A 87 -18.87 5.65 0.77
N GLU A 88 -19.85 5.22 1.55
CA GLU A 88 -20.61 6.09 2.47
C GLU A 88 -19.70 6.79 3.48
N SER A 89 -18.62 6.12 3.90
CA SER A 89 -17.58 6.67 4.77
C SER A 89 -16.57 7.58 4.04
N GLY A 90 -16.76 7.82 2.75
CA GLY A 90 -15.98 8.78 1.95
C GLY A 90 -14.90 8.18 1.05
N ALA A 91 -14.86 6.87 0.87
CA ALA A 91 -14.00 6.24 -0.14
C ALA A 91 -14.40 6.69 -1.55
N GLN A 92 -13.41 7.08 -2.34
CA GLN A 92 -13.56 7.51 -3.72
C GLN A 92 -13.18 6.43 -4.72
N ILE A 93 -12.39 5.44 -4.28
CA ILE A 93 -12.03 4.24 -5.03
C ILE A 93 -12.06 3.07 -4.04
N ILE A 94 -12.63 1.94 -4.47
CA ILE A 94 -12.58 0.67 -3.74
C ILE A 94 -11.56 -0.24 -4.43
N ASP A 95 -10.62 -0.81 -3.66
CA ASP A 95 -9.66 -1.80 -4.15
C ASP A 95 -9.95 -3.17 -3.54
N ILE A 96 -9.97 -4.22 -4.36
CA ILE A 96 -10.22 -5.59 -3.89
C ILE A 96 -8.88 -6.32 -3.71
N ASN A 97 -8.65 -6.86 -2.51
CA ASN A 97 -7.45 -7.67 -2.24
C ASN A 97 -7.65 -9.14 -2.64
N MET A 98 -6.99 -9.54 -3.72
CA MET A 98 -6.78 -10.94 -4.09
C MET A 98 -5.27 -11.27 -4.19
N GLY A 99 -4.43 -10.57 -3.44
CA GLY A 99 -2.97 -10.67 -3.50
C GLY A 99 -2.29 -11.14 -2.21
N CYS A 100 -2.95 -11.02 -1.06
CA CYS A 100 -2.37 -11.43 0.22
C CYS A 100 -2.12 -12.94 0.25
N PRO A 101 -0.91 -13.42 0.62
CA PRO A 101 -0.62 -14.85 0.69
C PRO A 101 -1.14 -15.53 1.96
N ALA A 102 -1.58 -14.74 2.95
CA ALA A 102 -2.15 -15.24 4.19
C ALA A 102 -3.43 -16.02 3.90
N LYS A 103 -3.48 -17.27 4.35
CA LYS A 103 -4.48 -18.26 3.93
C LYS A 103 -5.91 -17.91 4.37
N LYS A 104 -6.10 -17.09 5.42
CA LYS A 104 -7.40 -16.86 6.03
C LYS A 104 -7.63 -15.41 6.47
N VAL A 105 -8.81 -14.89 6.15
CA VAL A 105 -9.45 -13.74 6.82
C VAL A 105 -10.74 -14.27 7.43
N ASN A 106 -10.96 -14.05 8.74
CA ASN A 106 -12.12 -14.59 9.46
C ASN A 106 -12.36 -16.10 9.28
N ARG A 107 -11.29 -16.88 9.32
CA ARG A 107 -11.28 -18.35 9.14
C ARG A 107 -11.68 -18.86 7.74
N LYS A 108 -12.15 -17.99 6.83
CA LYS A 108 -12.46 -18.29 5.43
C LYS A 108 -11.22 -18.05 4.54
N LEU A 109 -11.12 -18.74 3.41
CA LEU A 109 -10.11 -18.44 2.38
C LEU A 109 -10.30 -17.00 1.90
N ALA A 110 -9.22 -16.26 1.64
CA ALA A 110 -9.27 -14.88 1.16
C ALA A 110 -7.94 -14.53 0.46
N GLY A 111 -7.85 -13.34 -0.11
CA GLY A 111 -6.64 -12.88 -0.80
C GLY A 111 -6.29 -13.78 -1.98
N SER A 112 -5.01 -14.10 -2.14
CA SER A 112 -4.54 -14.90 -3.29
C SER A 112 -4.97 -16.36 -3.27
N ALA A 113 -5.63 -16.84 -2.21
CA ALA A 113 -6.30 -18.14 -2.23
C ALA A 113 -7.49 -18.20 -3.19
N LEU A 114 -8.13 -17.04 -3.44
CA LEU A 114 -9.27 -16.91 -4.35
C LEU A 114 -8.88 -17.15 -5.82
N LEU A 115 -7.61 -16.94 -6.17
CA LEU A 115 -7.11 -17.12 -7.55
C LEU A 115 -7.22 -18.57 -8.06
N GLN A 116 -7.46 -19.54 -7.18
CA GLN A 116 -7.73 -20.93 -7.56
C GLN A 116 -9.16 -21.17 -8.06
N TYR A 117 -10.06 -20.20 -7.84
CA TYR A 117 -11.50 -20.35 -8.09
C TYR A 117 -12.03 -19.17 -8.92
N PRO A 118 -11.80 -19.16 -10.25
CA PRO A 118 -12.23 -18.06 -11.12
C PRO A 118 -13.73 -17.73 -11.01
N ASP A 119 -14.60 -18.72 -10.77
CA ASP A 119 -16.04 -18.49 -10.56
C ASP A 119 -16.31 -17.64 -9.31
N VAL A 120 -15.61 -17.92 -8.20
CA VAL A 120 -15.74 -17.13 -6.97
C VAL A 120 -15.20 -15.72 -7.18
N VAL A 121 -14.08 -15.60 -7.91
CA VAL A 121 -13.54 -14.29 -8.31
C VAL A 121 -14.61 -13.52 -9.09
N LYS A 122 -15.19 -14.12 -10.13
CA LYS A 122 -16.24 -13.51 -10.95
C LYS A 122 -17.41 -13.00 -10.10
N SER A 123 -17.91 -13.84 -9.19
CA SER A 123 -19.02 -13.47 -8.31
C SER A 123 -18.67 -12.27 -7.42
N ILE A 124 -17.49 -12.25 -6.81
CA ILE A 124 -17.04 -11.14 -5.97
C ILE A 124 -16.91 -9.85 -6.79
N LEU A 125 -16.24 -9.90 -7.94
CA LEU A 125 -16.00 -8.71 -8.75
C LEU A 125 -17.33 -8.13 -9.25
N THR A 126 -18.22 -8.98 -9.77
CA THR A 126 -19.54 -8.56 -10.27
C THR A 126 -20.37 -7.89 -9.17
N GLU A 127 -20.48 -8.53 -8.00
CA GLU A 127 -21.26 -7.98 -6.88
C GLU A 127 -20.69 -6.66 -6.36
N VAL A 128 -19.38 -6.54 -6.23
CA VAL A 128 -18.76 -5.30 -5.74
C VAL A 128 -18.88 -4.17 -6.74
N VAL A 129 -18.64 -4.42 -8.04
CA VAL A 129 -18.76 -3.40 -9.10
C VAL A 129 -20.20 -2.89 -9.20
N ASN A 130 -21.19 -3.78 -9.13
CA ASN A 130 -22.61 -3.40 -9.18
C ASN A 130 -23.11 -2.72 -7.90
N ALA A 131 -22.36 -2.81 -6.79
CA ALA A 131 -22.79 -2.29 -5.50
C ALA A 131 -22.50 -0.80 -5.30
N VAL A 132 -21.56 -0.21 -6.06
CA VAL A 132 -21.08 1.16 -5.84
C VAL A 132 -20.85 1.91 -7.16
N ASP A 133 -21.11 3.21 -7.16
CA ASP A 133 -20.89 4.09 -8.32
C ASP A 133 -19.44 4.61 -8.44
N VAL A 134 -18.58 4.25 -7.50
CA VAL A 134 -17.15 4.64 -7.52
C VAL A 134 -16.31 3.62 -8.29
N PRO A 135 -15.14 4.00 -8.83
CA PRO A 135 -14.24 3.05 -9.46
C PRO A 135 -13.81 1.92 -8.52
N VAL A 136 -13.89 0.70 -9.02
CA VAL A 136 -13.39 -0.50 -8.34
C VAL A 136 -12.13 -0.99 -9.03
N THR A 137 -11.07 -1.20 -8.25
CA THR A 137 -9.78 -1.74 -8.71
C THR A 137 -9.51 -3.10 -8.09
N LEU A 138 -8.62 -3.88 -8.71
CA LEU A 138 -8.26 -5.22 -8.24
C LEU A 138 -6.75 -5.33 -8.04
N LYS A 139 -6.32 -5.93 -6.93
CA LYS A 139 -4.92 -6.28 -6.69
C LYS A 139 -4.72 -7.79 -6.57
N ILE A 140 -3.95 -8.37 -7.50
CA ILE A 140 -3.67 -9.81 -7.57
C ILE A 140 -2.17 -10.15 -7.44
N ARG A 141 -1.90 -11.46 -7.44
CA ARG A 141 -0.61 -12.10 -7.70
C ARG A 141 -0.65 -12.81 -9.06
N THR A 142 0.48 -13.35 -9.51
CA THR A 142 0.53 -14.05 -10.82
C THR A 142 -0.23 -15.38 -10.86
N GLY A 143 -0.57 -15.92 -9.69
CA GLY A 143 -1.38 -17.13 -9.52
C GLY A 143 -1.19 -17.75 -8.14
N TRP A 144 -1.64 -18.99 -7.96
CA TRP A 144 -1.53 -19.71 -6.67
C TRP A 144 -0.13 -20.27 -6.42
N ALA A 145 0.47 -20.91 -7.42
CA ALA A 145 1.81 -21.50 -7.38
C ALA A 145 2.48 -21.29 -8.75
N PRO A 146 3.82 -21.44 -8.88
CA PRO A 146 4.50 -21.26 -10.16
C PRO A 146 3.90 -22.07 -11.31
N GLU A 147 3.41 -23.28 -11.04
CA GLU A 147 2.78 -24.21 -11.99
C GLU A 147 1.32 -23.82 -12.29
N HIS A 148 0.75 -22.91 -11.50
CA HIS A 148 -0.63 -22.46 -11.55
C HIS A 148 -0.71 -20.93 -11.63
N ARG A 149 -0.06 -20.36 -12.66
CA ARG A 149 -0.21 -18.96 -13.05
C ARG A 149 -1.45 -18.81 -13.93
N ASN A 150 -2.41 -18.01 -13.48
CA ASN A 150 -3.65 -17.73 -14.21
C ASN A 150 -3.97 -16.23 -14.25
N CYS A 151 -2.98 -15.35 -14.03
CA CYS A 151 -3.22 -13.91 -13.99
C CYS A 151 -3.77 -13.32 -15.30
N GLU A 152 -3.52 -13.93 -16.46
CA GLU A 152 -4.12 -13.50 -17.74
C GLU A 152 -5.62 -13.79 -17.80
N GLU A 153 -6.03 -14.99 -17.36
CA GLU A 153 -7.45 -15.35 -17.23
C GLU A 153 -8.16 -14.43 -16.23
N ILE A 154 -7.57 -14.25 -15.04
CA ILE A 154 -8.14 -13.38 -13.99
C ILE A 154 -8.17 -11.92 -14.44
N ALA A 155 -7.21 -11.46 -15.24
CA ALA A 155 -7.20 -10.09 -15.75
C ALA A 155 -8.32 -9.85 -16.77
N GLN A 156 -8.52 -10.75 -17.71
CA GLN A 156 -9.62 -10.64 -18.68
C GLN A 156 -10.97 -10.68 -17.96
N LEU A 157 -11.12 -11.63 -17.02
CA LEU A 157 -12.31 -11.73 -16.18
C LEU A 157 -12.59 -10.44 -15.40
N ALA A 158 -11.53 -9.82 -14.84
CA ALA A 158 -11.67 -8.57 -14.10
C ALA A 158 -12.14 -7.41 -14.99
N GLU A 159 -11.57 -7.29 -16.19
CA GLU A 159 -12.00 -6.32 -17.20
C GLU A 159 -13.47 -6.54 -17.60
N ASP A 160 -13.87 -7.78 -17.87
CA ASP A 160 -15.26 -8.13 -18.23
C ASP A 160 -16.26 -7.82 -17.09
N CYS A 161 -15.81 -7.89 -15.83
CA CYS A 161 -16.62 -7.54 -14.67
C CYS A 161 -16.68 -6.02 -14.40
N GLY A 162 -15.97 -5.18 -15.16
CA GLY A 162 -15.97 -3.72 -14.99
C GLY A 162 -14.94 -3.17 -14.00
N ILE A 163 -13.89 -3.95 -13.66
CA ILE A 163 -12.76 -3.42 -12.88
C ILE A 163 -12.03 -2.35 -13.69
N GLN A 164 -11.72 -1.21 -13.05
CA GLN A 164 -11.20 -0.03 -13.74
C GLN A 164 -9.69 0.15 -13.65
N ALA A 165 -8.99 -0.69 -12.87
CA ALA A 165 -7.54 -0.84 -12.91
C ALA A 165 -7.09 -2.14 -12.20
N LEU A 166 -6.00 -2.74 -12.68
CA LEU A 166 -5.48 -4.01 -12.17
C LEU A 166 -4.03 -3.87 -11.70
N THR A 167 -3.77 -4.14 -10.42
CA THR A 167 -2.41 -4.24 -9.88
C THR A 167 -1.97 -5.69 -9.80
N ILE A 168 -0.79 -6.01 -10.35
CA ILE A 168 -0.23 -7.36 -10.35
C ILE A 168 1.09 -7.36 -9.60
N HIS A 169 1.14 -8.11 -8.50
CA HIS A 169 2.42 -8.44 -7.87
C HIS A 169 3.08 -9.61 -8.61
N GLY A 170 4.30 -9.42 -9.11
CA GLY A 170 5.09 -10.35 -9.93
C GLY A 170 5.54 -11.65 -9.23
N ARG A 171 4.76 -12.16 -8.28
CA ARG A 171 5.02 -13.43 -7.60
C ARG A 171 3.71 -14.18 -7.43
N THR A 172 3.77 -15.51 -7.48
CA THR A 172 2.62 -16.36 -7.12
C THR A 172 2.40 -16.36 -5.61
N ARG A 173 1.26 -16.87 -5.14
CA ARG A 173 1.01 -17.00 -3.69
C ARG A 173 2.09 -17.84 -3.01
N ALA A 174 2.48 -18.97 -3.60
CA ALA A 174 3.46 -19.90 -3.03
C ALA A 174 4.86 -19.28 -2.86
N CYS A 175 5.25 -18.34 -3.72
CA CYS A 175 6.51 -17.61 -3.58
C CYS A 175 6.58 -16.78 -2.29
N LEU A 176 5.44 -16.43 -1.65
CA LEU A 176 5.40 -15.49 -0.53
C LEU A 176 6.16 -14.19 -0.87
N PHE A 177 7.28 -13.95 -0.19
CA PHE A 177 8.21 -12.85 -0.47
C PHE A 177 9.62 -13.36 -0.84
N ASN A 178 9.75 -14.65 -1.13
CA ASN A 178 10.99 -15.33 -1.53
C ASN A 178 11.21 -15.17 -3.04
N GLY A 179 12.45 -15.42 -3.47
CA GLY A 179 12.88 -15.23 -4.85
C GLY A 179 12.72 -13.78 -5.31
N GLU A 180 12.75 -13.57 -6.63
CA GLU A 180 12.53 -12.25 -7.25
C GLU A 180 11.11 -12.14 -7.81
N ALA A 181 10.59 -10.92 -7.86
CA ALA A 181 9.40 -10.65 -8.65
C ALA A 181 9.73 -10.74 -10.15
N GLU A 182 8.95 -11.53 -10.89
CA GLU A 182 9.00 -11.60 -12.36
C GLU A 182 7.99 -10.64 -12.99
N TYR A 183 8.35 -10.14 -14.17
CA TYR A 183 7.60 -9.11 -14.87
C TYR A 183 7.01 -9.62 -16.21
N ASP A 184 7.26 -10.88 -16.57
CA ASP A 184 6.76 -11.50 -17.80
C ASP A 184 5.25 -11.63 -17.75
N SER A 185 4.72 -12.13 -16.63
CA SER A 185 3.28 -12.22 -16.40
C SER A 185 2.60 -10.85 -16.50
N ILE A 186 3.24 -9.81 -15.96
CA ILE A 186 2.69 -8.44 -15.97
C ILE A 186 2.66 -7.89 -17.40
N ARG A 187 3.73 -8.12 -18.17
CA ARG A 187 3.81 -7.74 -19.58
C ARG A 187 2.74 -8.45 -20.41
N ALA A 188 2.59 -9.77 -20.24
CA ALA A 188 1.60 -10.57 -20.94
C ALA A 188 0.17 -10.07 -20.66
N VAL A 189 -0.15 -9.78 -19.40
CA VAL A 189 -1.45 -9.20 -19.04
C VAL A 189 -1.65 -7.82 -19.68
N LYS A 190 -0.66 -6.92 -19.58
CA LYS A 190 -0.77 -5.57 -20.15
C LYS A 190 -1.00 -5.56 -21.66
N GLN A 191 -0.55 -6.58 -22.37
CA GLN A 191 -0.78 -6.75 -23.81
C GLN A 191 -2.19 -7.27 -24.15
N LYS A 192 -2.90 -7.86 -23.18
CA LYS A 192 -4.21 -8.50 -23.39
C LYS A 192 -5.38 -7.64 -22.95
N VAL A 193 -5.24 -6.88 -21.87
CA VAL A 193 -6.33 -6.06 -21.31
C VAL A 193 -6.20 -4.59 -21.71
N SER A 194 -7.33 -3.91 -21.84
CA SER A 194 -7.41 -2.47 -22.13
C SER A 194 -7.40 -1.62 -20.87
N ILE A 195 -7.87 -2.15 -19.75
CA ILE A 195 -7.82 -1.46 -18.46
C ILE A 195 -6.37 -1.16 -18.02
N PRO A 196 -6.14 -0.09 -17.25
CA PRO A 196 -4.81 0.23 -16.74
C PRO A 196 -4.21 -0.88 -15.87
N VAL A 197 -2.96 -1.25 -16.15
CA VAL A 197 -2.20 -2.26 -15.39
C VAL A 197 -1.10 -1.60 -14.58
N ILE A 198 -1.01 -1.95 -13.30
CA ILE A 198 -0.01 -1.45 -12.36
C ILE A 198 0.96 -2.58 -12.00
N ALA A 199 2.24 -2.37 -12.31
CA ALA A 199 3.30 -3.34 -11.98
C ALA A 199 3.71 -3.21 -10.50
N ASN A 200 3.85 -4.34 -9.81
CA ASN A 200 4.24 -4.39 -8.40
C ASN A 200 5.23 -5.53 -8.13
N GLY A 201 6.19 -5.27 -7.24
CA GLY A 201 7.17 -6.27 -6.79
C GLY A 201 8.59 -5.80 -7.05
N ASP A 202 9.40 -5.77 -5.98
CA ASP A 202 10.85 -5.52 -6.02
C ASP A 202 11.31 -4.28 -6.79
N ILE A 203 10.47 -3.24 -6.84
CA ILE A 203 10.83 -1.91 -7.33
C ILE A 203 11.47 -1.14 -6.16
N THR A 204 12.80 -1.12 -6.12
CA THR A 204 13.60 -0.67 -4.96
C THR A 204 14.30 0.68 -5.15
N ASP A 205 14.37 1.16 -6.39
CA ASP A 205 15.12 2.34 -6.78
C ASP A 205 14.65 2.88 -8.14
N PRO A 206 15.07 4.10 -8.54
CA PRO A 206 14.64 4.73 -9.79
C PRO A 206 15.04 3.97 -11.07
N LEU A 207 16.20 3.31 -11.09
CA LEU A 207 16.68 2.57 -12.27
C LEU A 207 15.80 1.34 -12.49
N LYS A 208 15.54 0.57 -11.42
CA LYS A 208 14.63 -0.57 -11.47
C LYS A 208 13.21 -0.14 -11.87
N ALA A 209 12.73 0.99 -11.35
CA ALA A 209 11.43 1.53 -11.72
C ALA A 209 11.31 1.81 -13.23
N ARG A 210 12.31 2.48 -13.82
CA ARG A 210 12.38 2.72 -15.27
C ARG A 210 12.41 1.42 -16.06
N ALA A 211 13.29 0.48 -15.67
CA ALA A 211 13.43 -0.81 -16.34
C ALA A 211 12.12 -1.62 -16.32
N VAL A 212 11.39 -1.61 -15.19
CA VAL A 212 10.10 -2.32 -15.07
C VAL A 212 9.03 -1.68 -15.96
N LEU A 213 8.93 -0.34 -16.00
CA LEU A 213 7.99 0.34 -16.89
C LEU A 213 8.27 0.02 -18.36
N ASP A 214 9.54 0.08 -18.77
CA ASP A 214 9.95 -0.17 -20.15
C ASP A 214 9.69 -1.60 -20.58
N TYR A 215 10.00 -2.56 -19.70
CA TYR A 215 9.84 -3.97 -20.00
C TYR A 215 8.36 -4.38 -20.07
N THR A 216 7.56 -3.91 -19.11
CA THR A 216 6.16 -4.35 -18.98
C THR A 216 5.19 -3.55 -19.83
N GLY A 217 5.51 -2.30 -20.15
CA GLY A 217 4.55 -1.34 -20.71
C GLY A 217 3.45 -0.94 -19.72
N ALA A 218 3.61 -1.21 -18.42
CA ALA A 218 2.61 -0.91 -17.40
C ALA A 218 2.31 0.61 -17.30
N ASP A 219 1.08 0.94 -16.91
CA ASP A 219 0.60 2.32 -16.84
C ASP A 219 1.08 3.04 -15.58
N ALA A 220 1.34 2.27 -14.51
CA ALA A 220 1.91 2.75 -13.26
C ALA A 220 2.71 1.67 -12.53
N LEU A 221 3.43 2.11 -11.51
CA LEU A 221 4.16 1.27 -10.57
C LEU A 221 3.54 1.39 -9.18
N MET A 222 3.46 0.26 -8.47
CA MET A 222 3.13 0.24 -7.05
C MET A 222 4.34 -0.17 -6.23
N ILE A 223 4.72 0.67 -5.25
CA ILE A 223 5.89 0.48 -4.39
C ILE A 223 5.45 0.19 -2.96
N GLY A 224 5.95 -0.91 -2.38
CA GLY A 224 5.64 -1.34 -1.02
C GLY A 224 6.84 -1.23 -0.08
N ARG A 225 7.53 -2.36 0.14
CA ARG A 225 8.63 -2.49 1.13
C ARG A 225 9.71 -1.41 1.02
N ALA A 226 10.08 -1.00 -0.19
CA ALA A 226 11.11 0.01 -0.40
C ALA A 226 10.73 1.42 0.09
N ALA A 227 9.43 1.70 0.31
CA ALA A 227 8.98 2.95 0.92
C ALA A 227 9.06 2.93 2.45
N GLN A 228 9.19 1.75 3.08
CA GLN A 228 9.37 1.65 4.53
C GLN A 228 10.75 2.21 4.92
N GLY A 229 10.76 3.25 5.76
CA GLY A 229 11.99 3.97 6.10
C GLY A 229 12.58 4.84 4.98
N ARG A 230 11.99 4.84 3.78
CA ARG A 230 12.39 5.68 2.63
C ARG A 230 11.16 6.19 1.86
N PRO A 231 10.21 6.91 2.49
CA PRO A 231 9.02 7.41 1.81
C PRO A 231 9.33 8.40 0.66
N TRP A 232 10.49 9.08 0.69
CA TRP A 232 10.97 9.90 -0.43
C TRP A 232 11.43 9.12 -1.66
N ILE A 233 11.34 7.79 -1.65
CA ILE A 233 11.57 6.99 -2.86
C ILE A 233 10.63 7.40 -4.01
N PHE A 234 9.40 7.85 -3.70
CA PHE A 234 8.45 8.26 -4.73
C PHE A 234 8.95 9.48 -5.52
N ARG A 235 9.41 10.55 -4.86
CA ARG A 235 10.01 11.70 -5.56
C ARG A 235 11.31 11.35 -6.28
N GLU A 236 12.10 10.41 -5.78
CA GLU A 236 13.35 9.97 -6.42
C GLU A 236 13.06 9.22 -7.72
N ILE A 237 12.09 8.29 -7.68
CA ILE A 237 11.63 7.60 -8.89
C ILE A 237 11.03 8.61 -9.86
N GLN A 238 10.14 9.49 -9.38
CA GLN A 238 9.47 10.46 -10.25
C GLN A 238 10.47 11.37 -10.97
N HIS A 239 11.43 11.93 -10.23
CA HIS A 239 12.46 12.78 -10.82
C HIS A 239 13.24 12.05 -11.91
N TYR A 240 13.72 10.83 -11.65
CA TYR A 240 14.45 10.05 -12.65
C TYR A 240 13.60 9.70 -13.88
N LEU A 241 12.31 9.40 -13.69
CA LEU A 241 11.42 9.13 -14.82
C LEU A 241 11.18 10.37 -15.69
N ASP A 242 11.19 11.57 -15.10
CA ASP A 242 10.95 12.83 -15.80
C ASP A 242 12.23 13.39 -16.46
N THR A 243 13.39 13.24 -15.82
CA THR A 243 14.65 13.89 -16.24
C THR A 243 15.72 12.94 -16.75
N GLY A 244 15.65 11.65 -16.40
CA GLY A 244 16.76 10.71 -16.60
C GLY A 244 17.93 10.88 -15.62
N GLU A 245 17.82 11.80 -14.65
CA GLU A 245 18.87 12.10 -13.67
C GLU A 245 18.51 11.57 -12.28
N LEU A 246 19.51 11.09 -11.53
CA LEU A 246 19.30 10.63 -10.16
C LEU A 246 19.38 11.81 -9.19
N LEU A 247 18.38 11.94 -8.31
CA LEU A 247 18.48 12.88 -7.20
C LEU A 247 19.69 12.53 -6.32
N PRO A 248 20.42 13.54 -5.81
CA PRO A 248 21.48 13.32 -4.85
C PRO A 248 20.92 12.64 -3.60
N ARG A 249 21.74 11.78 -2.99
CA ARG A 249 21.33 11.00 -1.83
C ARG A 249 20.84 11.94 -0.73
N CYS A 250 19.65 11.64 -0.20
CA CYS A 250 19.06 12.46 0.85
C CYS A 250 20.01 12.55 2.07
N LEU A 251 20.50 13.75 2.36
CA LEU A 251 21.37 14.01 3.50
C LEU A 251 20.65 13.66 4.82
N TRP A 252 21.40 13.14 5.79
CA TRP A 252 20.90 12.71 7.11
C TRP A 252 20.01 13.73 7.83
N GLN A 253 20.28 15.03 7.67
CA GLN A 253 19.47 16.08 8.27
C GLN A 253 18.03 16.09 7.73
N ARG A 254 17.85 15.89 6.41
CA ARG A 254 16.52 15.77 5.80
C ARG A 254 15.83 14.45 6.17
N LEU A 255 16.60 13.37 6.37
CA LEU A 255 16.10 12.11 6.91
C LEU A 255 15.53 12.29 8.33
N SER A 256 16.27 12.96 9.22
CA SER A 256 15.84 13.20 10.60
C SER A 256 14.58 14.05 10.70
N ALA A 257 14.42 15.05 9.82
CA ALA A 257 13.21 15.87 9.75
C ALA A 257 12.00 15.06 9.28
N CYS A 258 12.19 14.18 8.28
CA CYS A 258 11.15 13.27 7.81
C CYS A 258 10.71 12.32 8.94
N PHE A 259 11.66 11.68 9.61
CA PHE A 259 11.40 10.80 10.77
C PHE A 259 10.69 11.53 11.92
N ALA A 260 11.14 12.74 12.28
CA ALA A 260 10.51 13.53 13.32
C ALA A 260 9.07 13.91 12.97
N ARG A 261 8.80 14.22 11.70
CA ARG A 261 7.44 14.51 11.21
C ARG A 261 6.55 13.27 11.24
N THR A 262 7.01 12.11 10.75
CA THR A 262 6.24 10.85 10.83
C THR A 262 5.89 10.54 12.27
N PHE A 263 6.87 10.61 13.16
CA PHE A 263 6.69 10.31 14.57
C PHE A 263 5.73 11.31 15.23
N GLY A 264 5.86 12.61 14.93
CA GLY A 264 4.93 13.64 15.37
C GLY A 264 3.49 13.38 14.91
N ASN A 265 3.30 13.07 13.62
CA ASN A 265 1.99 12.78 13.05
C ASN A 265 1.36 11.52 13.66
N CYS A 266 2.13 10.44 13.85
CA CYS A 266 1.66 9.24 14.55
C CYS A 266 1.23 9.56 15.99
N MET A 267 2.03 10.33 16.73
CA MET A 267 1.71 10.72 18.10
C MET A 267 0.44 11.59 18.17
N THR A 268 0.33 12.61 17.33
CA THR A 268 -0.86 13.47 17.28
C THR A 268 -2.11 12.69 16.89
N PHE A 269 -2.01 11.80 15.90
CA PHE A 269 -3.11 10.95 15.46
C PHE A 269 -3.57 10.02 16.58
N MET A 270 -2.63 9.34 17.25
CA MET A 270 -2.97 8.44 18.36
C MET A 270 -3.53 9.19 19.57
N VAL A 271 -3.02 10.38 19.91
CA VAL A 271 -3.59 11.21 20.99
C VAL A 271 -5.02 11.64 20.66
N ARG A 272 -5.29 12.04 19.41
CA ARG A 272 -6.65 12.41 18.96
C ARG A 272 -7.63 11.23 18.98
N GLN A 273 -7.16 10.03 18.65
CA GLN A 273 -7.99 8.82 18.61
C GLN A 273 -8.21 8.21 20.02
N LYS A 274 -7.21 8.28 20.93
CA LYS A 274 -7.21 7.54 22.21
C LYS A 274 -7.37 8.38 23.48
N GLY A 275 -7.38 9.71 23.40
CA GLY A 275 -7.83 10.56 24.52
C GLY A 275 -6.88 10.73 25.72
N THR A 276 -5.79 9.98 25.91
CA THR A 276 -4.52 10.36 26.60
C THR A 276 -3.61 9.14 26.87
N GLU A 277 -2.31 9.42 27.09
CA GLU A 277 -1.17 8.54 27.42
C GLU A 277 -0.74 7.47 26.39
N LEU A 278 0.36 7.76 25.70
CA LEU A 278 1.05 6.83 24.79
C LEU A 278 2.31 6.27 25.46
N HIS A 279 2.30 4.97 25.75
CA HIS A 279 3.52 4.24 26.12
C HIS A 279 4.37 3.97 24.86
N VAL A 280 5.69 4.05 24.99
CA VAL A 280 6.63 3.89 23.87
C VAL A 280 6.60 2.49 23.24
N ASN A 281 5.94 1.51 23.87
CA ASN A 281 5.74 0.16 23.33
C ASN A 281 4.51 0.03 22.40
N THR A 282 3.79 1.12 22.13
CA THR A 282 2.52 1.12 21.37
C THR A 282 2.70 1.38 19.87
N PHE A 283 3.91 1.26 19.32
CA PHE A 283 4.21 1.49 17.89
C PHE A 283 4.36 0.18 17.10
N PRO A 284 3.27 -0.50 16.69
CA PRO A 284 3.37 -1.59 15.73
C PRO A 284 3.56 -0.98 14.33
N GLY A 285 4.80 -0.82 13.91
CA GLY A 285 5.16 -0.23 12.60
C GLY A 285 6.53 0.43 12.62
N ILE A 286 6.90 1.01 13.76
CA ILE A 286 8.31 1.24 14.11
C ILE A 286 8.85 -0.06 14.70
N SER A 287 8.89 -1.13 13.90
CA SER A 287 9.57 -2.36 14.33
C SER A 287 11.03 -2.02 14.69
N ARG A 288 11.70 -2.87 15.48
CA ARG A 288 13.16 -2.81 15.70
C ARG A 288 13.97 -2.64 14.40
N ASN A 289 13.40 -2.96 13.24
CA ASN A 289 14.02 -2.78 11.92
C ASN A 289 14.02 -1.32 11.43
N THR A 290 13.14 -0.45 11.91
CA THR A 290 13.18 1.00 11.60
C THR A 290 14.38 1.69 12.27
N LEU A 291 14.93 1.06 13.31
CA LEU A 291 16.17 1.43 13.99
C LEU A 291 17.40 0.65 13.49
N GLN A 292 17.21 -0.37 12.64
CA GLN A 292 18.27 -1.03 11.89
C GLN A 292 18.24 -0.55 10.45
N MET A 293 18.85 0.61 10.19
CA MET A 293 19.40 0.86 8.86
C MET A 293 20.51 -0.15 8.62
N THR A 294 20.22 -1.24 7.93
CA THR A 294 21.26 -2.09 7.34
C THR A 294 21.83 -1.35 6.13
N SER A 295 23.10 -1.00 6.22
CA SER A 295 23.90 -0.56 5.08
C SER A 295 24.02 -1.71 4.10
N PHE A 296 23.47 -1.57 2.90
CA PHE A 296 23.96 -2.35 1.76
C PHE A 296 25.33 -1.78 1.37
N GLY A 297 26.38 -2.53 1.69
CA GLY A 297 27.79 -2.20 1.47
C GLY A 297 28.66 -2.89 2.54
N ALA A 298 29.68 -3.63 2.09
CA ALA A 298 30.55 -4.45 2.94
C ALA A 298 31.19 -3.64 4.10
N HIS A 299 31.29 -4.28 5.27
CA HIS A 299 31.71 -3.76 6.58
C HIS A 299 30.57 -3.23 7.46
N SER A 300 30.03 -4.17 8.23
CA SER A 300 28.97 -4.03 9.21
C SER A 300 29.45 -3.39 10.53
N THR A 301 28.81 -2.30 10.94
CA THR A 301 28.70 -1.96 12.38
C THR A 301 27.31 -1.38 12.64
N PRO A 302 26.50 -1.94 13.56
CA PRO A 302 25.18 -1.41 13.88
C PRO A 302 25.30 -0.09 14.66
N LEU A 303 24.99 1.03 14.02
CA LEU A 303 24.96 2.35 14.67
C LEU A 303 23.66 2.54 15.47
N ARG A 304 23.75 2.43 16.80
CA ARG A 304 22.71 2.88 17.74
C ARG A 304 22.73 4.41 17.84
N MET A 305 21.56 5.05 17.87
CA MET A 305 21.47 6.48 18.22
C MET A 305 22.07 6.73 19.61
N PRO A 306 22.86 7.81 19.81
CA PRO A 306 23.39 8.16 21.12
C PRO A 306 22.26 8.45 22.12
N ALA A 307 22.36 7.94 23.35
CA ALA A 307 21.37 8.15 24.41
C ALA A 307 21.10 9.64 24.73
N ASN A 308 22.00 10.55 24.31
CA ASN A 308 21.89 11.98 24.58
C ASN A 308 20.85 12.71 23.72
N SER A 309 20.52 12.22 22.52
CA SER A 309 19.41 12.79 21.72
C SER A 309 18.03 12.51 22.34
N TRP A 310 17.91 11.46 23.16
CA TRP A 310 16.69 11.16 23.92
C TRP A 310 16.45 12.13 25.09
N ARG A 311 17.51 12.59 25.76
CA ARG A 311 17.40 13.51 26.91
C ARG A 311 16.98 14.92 26.48
N ARG A 312 17.51 15.42 25.36
CA ARG A 312 17.13 16.74 24.80
C ARG A 312 15.62 16.81 24.49
N TRP A 313 15.03 15.71 24.03
CA TRP A 313 13.63 15.66 23.60
C TRP A 313 12.61 15.57 24.74
N ARG A 314 12.95 14.92 25.87
CA ARG A 314 12.13 14.96 27.10
C ARG A 314 11.94 16.38 27.63
N HIS A 315 12.86 17.29 27.31
CA HIS A 315 12.74 18.71 27.66
C HIS A 315 11.81 19.46 26.72
N THR A 316 11.92 19.25 25.40
CA THR A 316 11.07 19.91 24.39
C THR A 316 9.59 19.54 24.54
N SER A 317 9.30 18.28 24.90
CA SER A 317 7.94 17.79 25.17
C SER A 317 7.34 18.29 26.48
N LYS A 318 8.16 18.70 27.47
CA LYS A 318 7.68 19.43 28.66
C LYS A 318 7.36 20.90 28.36
N ILE A 319 8.05 21.52 27.41
CA ILE A 319 7.80 22.92 27.01
C ILE A 319 6.44 23.05 26.30
N LEU A 320 6.06 22.08 25.45
CA LEU A 320 4.75 22.04 24.80
C LEU A 320 3.58 21.79 25.76
N ARG A 321 3.82 21.31 26.99
CA ARG A 321 2.78 21.16 28.04
C ARG A 321 2.46 22.46 28.78
N LYS A 322 3.25 23.52 28.63
CA LYS A 322 3.09 24.80 29.35
C LYS A 322 2.50 25.94 28.51
N GLN A 323 2.05 25.70 27.29
CA GLN A 323 1.37 26.70 26.45
C GLN A 323 -0.11 26.36 26.19
N LYS A 324 -0.82 25.90 27.23
CA LYS A 324 -2.27 25.97 27.31
C LYS A 324 -2.65 26.71 28.59
#